data_AF-A0A8H5QAA9-F1
#
_entry.id   AF-A0A8H5QAA9-F1
#
_cell.length_a   1.000
_cell.length_b   1.000
_cell.length_c   1.000
_cell.angle_alpha   90.00
_cell.angle_beta   90.00
_cell.angle_gamma   90.00
#
_symmetry.space_group_name_H-M   'P 1'
#
loop_
_entity.id
_entity.type
_entity.pdbx_description
1 polymer ?
#
loop_
_entity_poly.entity_id
_entity_poly.type
_entity_poly.pdbx_seq_one_letter_code
_entity_poly.pdbx_strand_id
1 'polypeptide(L)'
;MGCFGADNDSNRVDEETAVPGVQVDFRDDRWIIDLEIDNIISNISEVESWTNFISQGSFRINFAVLQRIQLKQLRTKLAKHAVSLRFEASEPQGWQDTLKDYIQALQNYEYMEKRSLQPEDPFYMSGEKYQDRRLLEAILGDKMNSFEGQPVFPAIGHWQKGPEESRSVRDTRQDNYKRNWTVGLHQRLAVAAVGGIFLMAPMWLMVLHNTLYTALASTTVFVTVFGLMAARYLTSLMDVMSSTAAYAAVLVVFVGLITELHDG
;
A
#
# COMPACT_ATOMS: atom_id res chain seq x y z
N MET A 1 16.68 -16.89 58.76
CA MET A 1 17.48 -16.44 57.61
C MET A 1 17.63 -17.62 56.67
N GLY A 2 17.06 -17.71 55.48
CA GLY A 2 16.06 -16.94 54.76
C GLY A 2 15.53 -17.89 53.67
N CYS A 3 14.22 -17.89 53.45
CA CYS A 3 13.57 -18.68 52.42
C CYS A 3 13.89 -18.07 51.04
N PHE A 4 14.39 -18.86 50.09
CA PHE A 4 14.43 -18.49 48.67
C PHE A 4 13.35 -19.28 47.95
N GLY A 5 12.23 -18.61 47.69
CA GLY A 5 11.19 -19.07 46.77
C GLY A 5 11.67 -18.91 45.33
N ALA A 6 11.45 -19.94 44.53
CA ALA A 6 11.62 -19.89 43.09
C ALA A 6 10.31 -19.40 42.49
N ASP A 7 10.28 -18.13 42.09
CA ASP A 7 9.16 -17.55 41.34
C ASP A 7 9.32 -17.81 39.85
N ASN A 8 8.21 -18.24 39.29
CA ASN A 8 7.98 -18.76 37.95
C ASN A 8 7.71 -17.58 36.99
N ASP A 9 8.72 -17.18 36.22
CA ASP A 9 8.59 -16.19 35.13
C ASP A 9 7.93 -16.85 33.89
N SER A 10 6.60 -16.95 33.93
CA SER A 10 5.79 -17.06 32.72
C SER A 10 4.66 -16.03 32.80
N ASN A 11 4.89 -14.84 32.25
CA ASN A 11 3.88 -13.96 31.63
C ASN A 11 4.52 -12.61 31.31
N ARG A 12 5.23 -12.54 30.19
CA ARG A 12 5.46 -11.28 29.50
C ARG A 12 4.55 -11.27 28.27
N VAL A 13 3.28 -11.00 28.51
CA VAL A 13 2.34 -10.60 27.46
C VAL A 13 2.52 -9.10 27.30
N ASP A 14 2.89 -8.70 26.09
CA ASP A 14 3.27 -7.35 25.73
C ASP A 14 2.15 -6.34 26.04
N GLU A 15 2.36 -5.59 27.11
CA GLU A 15 1.57 -4.46 27.57
C GLU A 15 2.02 -3.21 26.80
N GLU A 16 1.75 -3.15 25.50
CA GLU A 16 2.11 -1.97 24.69
C GLU A 16 1.14 -1.75 23.53
N THR A 17 -0.12 -1.42 23.85
CA THR A 17 -1.01 -0.53 23.07
C THR A 17 -2.29 -0.26 23.87
N ALA A 18 -2.19 0.36 25.04
CA ALA A 18 -3.36 0.83 25.78
C ALA A 18 -3.65 2.29 25.40
N VAL A 19 -4.68 2.49 24.58
CA VAL A 19 -5.33 3.81 24.42
C VAL A 19 -5.95 4.16 25.78
N PRO A 20 -5.77 5.36 26.34
CA PRO A 20 -6.23 5.66 27.69
C PRO A 20 -7.76 5.70 27.76
N GLY A 21 -8.36 4.83 28.58
CA GLY A 21 -9.75 5.03 29.06
C GLY A 21 -10.81 4.02 28.63
N VAL A 22 -10.52 3.07 27.73
CA VAL A 22 -11.51 2.05 27.32
C VAL A 22 -11.24 0.75 28.08
N GLN A 23 -12.07 0.43 29.09
CA GLN A 23 -12.05 -0.91 29.69
C GLN A 23 -12.67 -1.91 28.70
N VAL A 24 -11.82 -2.75 28.09
CA VAL A 24 -12.21 -3.71 27.07
C VAL A 24 -12.59 -5.03 27.73
N ASP A 25 -13.88 -5.41 27.68
CA ASP A 25 -14.32 -6.74 28.11
C ASP A 25 -14.17 -7.76 26.99
N PHE A 26 -13.12 -8.57 27.04
CA PHE A 26 -12.85 -9.62 26.04
C PHE A 26 -13.88 -10.75 26.01
N ARG A 27 -14.85 -10.78 26.95
CA ARG A 27 -15.95 -11.75 26.96
C ARG A 27 -17.14 -11.31 26.11
N ASP A 28 -17.30 -10.02 25.82
CA ASP A 28 -18.35 -9.51 24.92
C ASP A 28 -17.80 -9.42 23.48
N ASP A 29 -18.45 -10.06 22.51
CA ASP A 29 -18.04 -10.00 21.10
C ASP A 29 -18.02 -8.56 20.50
N ARG A 30 -18.55 -7.57 21.24
CA ARG A 30 -18.53 -6.14 20.88
C ARG A 30 -17.22 -5.41 21.18
N TRP A 31 -16.33 -5.96 21.97
CA TRP A 31 -15.07 -5.29 22.36
C TRP A 31 -14.22 -4.85 21.15
N ILE A 32 -14.32 -5.60 20.04
CA ILE A 32 -13.65 -5.32 18.77
C ILE A 32 -14.16 -4.02 18.14
N ILE A 33 -15.47 -3.78 18.26
CA ILE A 33 -16.13 -2.59 17.72
C ILE A 33 -15.73 -1.39 18.58
N ASP A 34 -15.79 -1.51 19.90
CA ASP A 34 -15.50 -0.42 20.83
C ASP A 34 -14.08 0.13 20.68
N LEU A 35 -13.11 -0.74 20.33
CA LEU A 35 -11.73 -0.31 20.09
C LEU A 35 -11.54 0.49 18.79
N GLU A 36 -12.37 0.23 17.78
CA GLU A 36 -12.19 0.76 16.42
C GLU A 36 -13.23 1.82 16.05
N ILE A 37 -14.29 1.99 16.85
CA ILE A 37 -15.43 2.85 16.54
C ILE A 37 -15.03 4.30 16.29
N ASP A 38 -14.07 4.80 17.06
CA ASP A 38 -13.54 6.17 16.95
C ASP A 38 -12.74 6.39 15.66
N ASN A 39 -12.27 5.32 15.02
CA ASN A 39 -11.52 5.39 13.75
C ASN A 39 -12.43 5.29 12.51
N ILE A 40 -13.72 4.96 12.69
CA ILE A 40 -14.65 4.77 11.56
C ILE A 40 -15.00 6.12 10.93
N ILE A 41 -15.34 7.11 11.77
CA ILE A 41 -15.78 8.43 11.33
C ILE A 41 -14.93 9.49 12.01
N SER A 42 -14.27 10.33 11.22
CA SER A 42 -13.46 11.44 11.71
C SER A 42 -14.03 12.77 11.22
N ASN A 43 -14.06 13.78 12.10
CA ASN A 43 -14.40 15.15 11.72
C ASN A 43 -13.23 15.76 10.93
N ILE A 44 -13.53 16.41 9.81
CA ILE A 44 -12.54 17.08 8.97
C ILE A 44 -12.95 18.52 8.70
N SER A 45 -11.98 19.41 8.55
CA SER A 45 -12.23 20.78 8.14
C SER A 45 -11.30 21.22 7.00
N GLU A 46 -11.81 22.17 6.21
CA GLU A 46 -10.97 22.94 5.29
C GLU A 46 -9.98 23.76 6.13
N VAL A 47 -8.69 23.49 5.95
CA VAL A 47 -7.64 24.31 6.57
C VAL A 47 -7.46 25.55 5.72
N GLU A 48 -8.13 26.65 6.06
CA GLU A 48 -7.81 27.95 5.51
C GLU A 48 -6.56 28.50 6.21
N SER A 49 -5.42 28.48 5.51
CA SER A 49 -4.27 29.27 5.90
C SER A 49 -4.62 30.76 5.75
N TRP A 50 -4.86 31.43 6.90
CA TRP A 50 -4.77 32.88 7.15
C TRP A 50 -6.04 33.75 7.32
N THR A 51 -7.28 33.24 7.31
CA THR A 51 -8.45 34.12 7.57
C THR A 51 -9.53 33.49 8.43
N ASN A 52 -10.07 34.26 9.38
CA ASN A 52 -11.15 33.91 10.32
C ASN A 52 -12.53 33.74 9.64
N PHE A 53 -12.62 32.97 8.55
CA PHE A 53 -13.90 32.56 7.99
C PHE A 53 -14.25 31.15 8.46
N ILE A 54 -15.55 30.94 8.68
CA ILE A 54 -16.14 29.73 9.25
C ILE A 54 -15.62 28.52 8.48
N SER A 55 -14.77 27.71 9.12
CA SER A 55 -14.26 26.47 8.51
C SER A 55 -15.45 25.59 8.15
N GLN A 56 -15.62 25.25 6.88
CA GLN A 56 -16.62 24.24 6.51
C GLN A 56 -16.17 22.91 7.10
N GLY A 57 -16.87 22.48 8.15
CA GLY A 57 -16.70 21.17 8.75
C GLY A 57 -17.43 20.12 7.92
N SER A 58 -16.83 18.95 7.78
CA SER A 58 -17.48 17.77 7.23
C SER A 58 -16.93 16.51 7.87
N PHE A 59 -17.31 15.35 7.35
CA PHE A 59 -16.96 14.07 7.92
C PHE A 59 -16.17 13.24 6.91
N ARG A 60 -15.38 12.30 7.42
CA ARG A 60 -14.73 11.28 6.61
C ARG A 60 -15.04 9.92 7.21
N ILE A 61 -15.41 8.96 6.36
CA ILE A 61 -15.66 7.57 6.74
C ILE A 61 -14.55 6.69 6.14
N ASN A 62 -13.95 5.85 6.99
CA ASN A 62 -12.92 4.90 6.59
C ASN A 62 -13.48 3.48 6.53
N PHE A 63 -13.76 2.99 5.32
CA PHE A 63 -14.27 1.64 5.13
C PHE A 63 -13.22 0.55 5.41
N ALA A 64 -11.92 0.88 5.37
CA ALA A 64 -10.87 -0.08 5.71
C ALA A 64 -10.92 -0.47 7.20
N VAL A 65 -11.44 0.40 8.07
CA VAL A 65 -11.65 0.08 9.50
C VAL A 65 -12.74 -0.97 9.64
N LEU A 66 -13.83 -0.89 8.87
CA LEU A 66 -14.87 -1.91 8.86
C LEU A 66 -14.33 -3.28 8.44
N GLN A 67 -13.44 -3.32 7.44
CA GLN A 67 -12.78 -4.56 7.03
C GLN A 67 -11.90 -5.14 8.15
N ARG A 68 -11.18 -4.29 8.90
CA ARG A 68 -10.38 -4.73 10.06
C ARG A 68 -11.26 -5.32 11.16
N ILE A 69 -12.39 -4.67 11.45
CA ILE A 69 -13.38 -5.18 12.42
C ILE A 69 -13.89 -6.57 11.97
N GLN A 70 -14.26 -6.72 10.70
CA GLN A 70 -14.72 -8.00 10.15
C GLN A 70 -13.65 -9.10 10.28
N LEU A 71 -12.39 -8.80 9.96
CA LEU A 71 -11.29 -9.74 10.09
C LEU A 71 -11.08 -10.20 11.54
N LYS A 72 -11.11 -9.26 12.50
CA LYS A 72 -10.98 -9.56 13.93
C LYS A 72 -12.15 -10.45 14.41
N GLN A 73 -13.38 -10.15 14.01
CA GLN A 73 -14.56 -10.95 14.35
C GLN A 73 -14.47 -12.39 13.80
N LEU A 74 -14.08 -12.54 12.53
CA LEU A 74 -13.91 -13.86 11.90
C LEU A 74 -12.79 -14.66 12.56
N ARG A 75 -11.67 -14.01 12.91
CA ARG A 75 -10.56 -14.65 13.63
C ARG A 75 -11.00 -15.18 15.01
N THR A 76 -11.78 -14.40 15.77
CA THR A 76 -12.32 -14.82 17.07
C THR A 76 -13.28 -16.01 16.93
N LYS A 77 -14.16 -15.99 15.93
CA LYS A 77 -15.06 -17.12 15.64
C LYS A 77 -14.29 -18.39 15.28
N LEU A 78 -13.28 -18.28 14.42
CA LEU A 78 -12.40 -19.40 14.07
C LEU A 78 -11.67 -19.96 15.29
N ALA A 79 -11.17 -19.08 16.18
CA ALA A 79 -10.53 -19.51 17.42
C ALA A 79 -11.52 -20.30 18.30
N LYS A 80 -12.76 -19.84 18.45
CA LYS A 80 -13.83 -20.56 19.17
C LYS A 80 -14.08 -21.95 18.55
N HIS A 81 -14.20 -22.04 17.23
CA HIS A 81 -14.36 -23.32 16.52
C HIS A 81 -13.15 -24.26 16.67
N ALA A 82 -11.93 -23.71 16.64
CA ALA A 82 -10.71 -24.51 16.82
C ALA A 82 -10.60 -25.07 18.25
N VAL A 83 -11.01 -24.29 19.26
CA VAL A 83 -11.10 -24.74 20.65
C VAL A 83 -12.15 -25.85 20.79
N SER A 84 -13.36 -25.66 20.25
CA SER A 84 -14.39 -26.70 20.29
C SER A 84 -13.95 -27.97 19.56
N LEU A 85 -13.31 -27.88 18.39
CA LEU A 85 -12.76 -29.03 17.67
C LEU A 85 -11.72 -29.82 18.49
N ARG A 86 -10.93 -29.14 19.32
CA ARG A 86 -9.87 -29.77 20.11
C ARG A 86 -10.36 -30.41 21.40
N PHE A 87 -11.37 -29.82 22.02
CA PHE A 87 -11.82 -30.21 23.37
C PHE A 87 -13.21 -30.83 23.41
N GLU A 88 -14.02 -30.68 22.36
CA GLU A 88 -15.36 -31.26 22.23
C GLU A 88 -15.34 -32.35 21.15
N ALA A 89 -16.07 -33.45 21.38
CA ALA A 89 -16.09 -34.60 20.46
C ALA A 89 -16.95 -34.37 19.20
N SER A 90 -17.55 -33.18 19.04
CA SER A 90 -18.44 -32.82 17.94
C SER A 90 -17.79 -31.78 17.03
N GLU A 91 -17.82 -32.04 15.72
CA GLU A 91 -17.43 -31.07 14.71
C GLU A 91 -18.38 -29.86 14.74
N PRO A 92 -17.89 -28.64 15.04
CA PRO A 92 -18.73 -27.46 15.14
C PRO A 92 -19.28 -27.09 13.76
N GLN A 93 -20.60 -27.01 13.63
CA GLN A 93 -21.24 -26.75 12.35
C GLN A 93 -20.80 -25.39 11.75
N GLY A 94 -20.39 -25.37 10.48
CA GLY A 94 -20.06 -24.13 9.75
C GLY A 94 -18.63 -23.60 9.94
N TRP A 95 -17.72 -24.37 10.57
CA TRP A 95 -16.31 -23.94 10.71
C TRP A 95 -15.59 -23.76 9.37
N GLN A 96 -15.93 -24.59 8.37
CA GLN A 96 -15.38 -24.53 7.01
C GLN A 96 -15.80 -23.25 6.29
N ASP A 97 -17.08 -22.86 6.42
CA ASP A 97 -17.59 -21.61 5.85
C ASP A 97 -16.94 -20.40 6.52
N THR A 98 -16.79 -20.44 7.85
CA THR A 98 -16.10 -19.37 8.59
C THR A 98 -14.63 -19.25 8.16
N LEU A 99 -13.94 -20.37 7.91
CA LEU A 99 -12.57 -20.38 7.38
C LEU A 99 -12.50 -19.77 5.98
N LYS A 100 -13.42 -20.17 5.10
CA LYS A 100 -13.54 -19.62 3.74
C LYS A 100 -13.78 -18.11 3.77
N ASP A 101 -14.70 -17.65 4.61
CA ASP A 101 -15.01 -16.23 4.76
C ASP A 101 -13.82 -15.44 5.30
N TYR A 102 -13.06 -16.02 6.24
CA TYR A 102 -11.83 -15.40 6.75
C TYR A 102 -10.75 -15.26 5.68
N ILE A 103 -10.51 -16.32 4.89
CA ILE A 103 -9.56 -16.29 3.77
C ILE A 103 -9.98 -15.22 2.75
N GLN A 104 -11.27 -15.19 2.38
CA GLN A 104 -11.79 -14.19 1.45
C GLN A 104 -11.66 -12.76 2.01
N ALA A 105 -11.95 -12.56 3.29
CA ALA A 105 -11.78 -11.27 3.95
C ALA A 105 -10.30 -10.83 3.97
N LEU A 106 -9.36 -11.77 4.12
CA LEU A 106 -7.93 -11.47 4.07
C LEU A 106 -7.49 -11.05 2.67
N GLN A 107 -7.94 -11.76 1.63
CA GLN A 107 -7.69 -11.36 0.24
C GLN A 107 -8.29 -9.99 -0.09
N ASN A 108 -9.51 -9.72 0.39
CA ASN A 108 -10.15 -8.42 0.21
C ASN A 108 -9.38 -7.31 0.92
N TYR A 109 -8.79 -7.59 2.08
CA TYR A 109 -7.95 -6.63 2.80
C TYR A 109 -6.66 -6.31 2.04
N GLU A 110 -5.97 -7.32 1.50
CA GLU A 110 -4.81 -7.08 0.62
C GLU A 110 -5.19 -6.27 -0.63
N TYR A 111 -6.38 -6.52 -1.18
CA TYR A 111 -6.90 -5.72 -2.29
C TYR A 111 -7.12 -4.26 -1.87
N MET A 112 -7.69 -4.02 -0.69
CA MET A 112 -7.87 -2.66 -0.15
C MET A 112 -6.52 -1.93 0.01
N GLU A 113 -5.51 -2.60 0.57
CA GLU A 113 -4.17 -2.05 0.73
C GLU A 113 -3.51 -1.69 -0.61
N LYS A 114 -3.63 -2.56 -1.63
CA LYS A 114 -3.12 -2.25 -2.97
C LYS A 114 -3.80 -1.04 -3.60
N ARG A 115 -5.08 -0.82 -3.29
CA ARG A 115 -5.86 0.31 -3.81
C ARG A 115 -5.59 1.61 -3.03
N SER A 116 -5.26 1.54 -1.74
CA SER A 116 -4.92 2.73 -0.94
C SER A 116 -3.64 3.43 -1.40
N LEU A 117 -2.78 2.73 -2.15
CA LEU A 117 -1.61 3.33 -2.81
C LEU A 117 -1.96 4.20 -4.02
N GLN A 118 -3.21 4.17 -4.50
CA GLN A 118 -3.65 4.96 -5.64
C GLN A 118 -4.11 6.36 -5.21
N PRO A 119 -4.01 7.39 -6.08
CA PRO A 119 -4.36 8.77 -5.74
C PRO A 119 -5.81 8.99 -5.30
N GLU A 120 -6.71 8.05 -5.63
CA GLU A 120 -8.11 8.08 -5.24
C GLU A 120 -8.46 6.73 -4.59
N ASP A 121 -8.41 6.70 -3.26
CA ASP A 121 -8.77 5.52 -2.48
C ASP A 121 -10.30 5.35 -2.44
N PRO A 122 -10.87 4.28 -3.05
CA PRO A 122 -12.31 4.04 -3.03
C PRO A 122 -12.83 3.59 -1.65
N PHE A 123 -11.94 3.21 -0.73
CA PHE A 123 -12.28 2.79 0.62
C PHE A 123 -12.33 3.95 1.62
N TYR A 124 -12.15 5.17 1.12
CA TYR A 124 -12.39 6.40 1.85
C TYR A 124 -13.53 7.19 1.24
N MET A 125 -14.53 7.52 2.05
CA MET A 125 -15.56 8.48 1.72
C MET A 125 -15.26 9.77 2.47
N SER A 126 -15.07 10.88 1.77
CA SER A 126 -14.57 12.11 2.38
C SER A 126 -15.44 13.29 1.98
N GLY A 127 -15.90 14.06 2.96
CA GLY A 127 -16.59 15.33 2.76
C GLY A 127 -15.78 16.41 2.06
N GLU A 128 -14.49 16.18 1.78
CA GLU A 128 -13.71 16.98 0.83
C GLU A 128 -14.37 17.02 -0.55
N LYS A 129 -15.02 15.92 -0.97
CA LYS A 129 -15.78 15.87 -2.22
C LYS A 129 -17.18 16.40 -1.99
N TYR A 130 -17.66 17.26 -2.89
CA TYR A 130 -18.96 17.94 -2.74
C TYR A 130 -20.12 16.94 -2.66
N GLN A 131 -20.11 15.89 -3.49
CA GLN A 131 -21.17 14.87 -3.52
C GLN A 131 -21.17 14.03 -2.24
N ASP A 132 -19.99 13.58 -1.80
CA ASP A 132 -19.84 12.82 -0.56
C ASP A 132 -20.26 13.67 0.64
N ARG A 133 -19.93 14.97 0.67
CA ARG A 133 -20.38 15.90 1.72
C ARG A 133 -21.90 15.94 1.83
N ARG A 134 -22.61 16.12 0.71
CA ARG A 134 -24.08 16.13 0.70
C ARG A 134 -24.69 14.79 1.12
N LEU A 135 -24.05 13.69 0.72
CA LEU A 135 -24.49 12.36 1.10
C LEU A 135 -24.25 12.09 2.59
N LEU A 136 -23.11 12.51 3.13
CA LEU A 136 -22.77 12.43 4.54
C LEU A 136 -23.70 13.32 5.38
N GLU A 137 -23.99 14.54 4.93
CA GLU A 137 -25.02 15.41 5.50
C GLU A 137 -26.38 14.71 5.61
N ALA A 138 -26.81 14.03 4.55
CA ALA A 138 -28.08 13.30 4.54
C ALA A 138 -28.06 12.05 5.44
N ILE A 139 -26.94 11.32 5.52
CA ILE A 139 -26.83 10.07 6.29
C ILE A 139 -26.66 10.34 7.79
N LEU A 140 -25.82 11.31 8.16
CA LEU A 140 -25.54 11.64 9.56
C LEU A 140 -26.69 12.42 10.19
N GLY A 141 -27.33 13.32 9.44
CA GLY A 141 -28.49 14.10 9.92
C GLY A 141 -28.25 14.69 11.32
N ASP A 142 -29.18 14.42 12.24
CA ASP A 142 -29.12 14.94 13.62
C ASP A 142 -27.94 14.40 14.44
N LYS A 143 -27.29 13.31 14.00
CA LYS A 143 -26.13 12.73 14.69
C LYS A 143 -24.87 13.56 14.54
N MET A 144 -24.85 14.57 13.65
CA MET A 144 -23.72 15.49 13.51
C MET A 144 -23.37 16.18 14.84
N ASN A 145 -24.37 16.48 15.66
CA ASN A 145 -24.17 17.11 16.97
C ASN A 145 -23.43 16.20 17.97
N SER A 146 -23.45 14.88 17.75
CA SER A 146 -22.72 13.93 18.60
C SER A 146 -21.20 13.98 18.40
N PHE A 147 -20.73 14.66 17.35
CA PHE A 147 -19.31 14.87 17.06
C PHE A 147 -18.81 16.24 17.56
N GLU A 148 -19.66 17.02 18.23
CA GLU A 148 -19.28 18.30 18.82
C GLU A 148 -18.27 18.08 19.96
N GLY A 149 -17.10 18.72 19.87
CA GLY A 149 -16.00 18.53 20.82
C GLY A 149 -15.00 17.41 20.48
N GLN A 150 -15.22 16.65 19.40
CA GLN A 150 -14.22 15.69 18.90
C GLN A 150 -13.07 16.38 18.13
N PRO A 151 -11.88 15.75 18.05
CA PRO A 151 -10.76 16.30 17.30
C PRO A 151 -11.13 16.47 15.82
N VAL A 152 -10.89 17.67 15.29
CA VAL A 152 -11.07 18.00 13.88
C VAL A 152 -9.73 17.85 13.18
N PHE A 153 -9.72 17.04 12.12
CA PHE A 153 -8.52 16.78 11.34
C PHE A 153 -8.48 17.68 10.09
N PRO A 154 -7.28 18.05 9.62
CA PRO A 154 -7.16 18.79 8.38
C PRO A 154 -7.57 17.94 7.18
N ALA A 155 -8.21 18.56 6.19
CA ALA A 155 -8.41 17.96 4.88
C ALA A 155 -7.07 17.52 4.27
N ILE A 156 -7.02 16.32 3.70
CA ILE A 156 -5.84 15.76 3.03
C ILE A 156 -5.85 16.13 1.55
N GLY A 157 -7.03 16.12 0.94
CA GLY A 157 -7.25 16.44 -0.46
C GLY A 157 -7.73 17.87 -0.71
N HIS A 158 -7.98 18.16 -1.98
CA HIS A 158 -8.57 19.43 -2.42
C HIS A 158 -10.04 19.51 -1.99
N TRP A 159 -10.38 20.55 -1.22
CA TRP A 159 -11.75 20.81 -0.80
C TRP A 159 -12.60 21.32 -1.96
N GLN A 160 -13.58 20.53 -2.39
CA GLN A 160 -14.49 20.93 -3.46
C GLN A 160 -15.54 21.91 -2.94
N LYS A 161 -15.64 23.06 -3.59
CA LYS A 161 -16.56 24.13 -3.19
C LYS A 161 -17.96 23.97 -3.77
N GLY A 162 -18.08 23.23 -4.88
CA GLY A 162 -19.36 23.09 -5.57
C GLY A 162 -19.47 21.87 -6.48
N PRO A 163 -20.65 21.67 -7.10
CA PRO A 163 -20.92 20.56 -8.00
C PRO A 163 -20.09 20.62 -9.29
N GLU A 164 -19.67 21.82 -9.71
CA GLU A 164 -18.84 22.01 -10.92
C GLU A 164 -17.43 21.41 -10.77
N GLU A 165 -16.89 21.43 -9.55
CA GLU A 165 -15.60 20.81 -9.21
C GLU A 165 -15.75 19.31 -8.88
N SER A 166 -16.98 18.83 -8.70
CA SER A 166 -17.22 17.42 -8.44
C SER A 166 -16.95 16.63 -9.71
N ARG A 167 -15.80 15.95 -9.75
CA ARG A 167 -15.61 14.82 -10.68
C ARG A 167 -16.74 13.85 -10.38
N SER A 168 -17.67 13.69 -11.32
CA SER A 168 -18.76 12.77 -11.09
C SER A 168 -18.14 11.38 -10.85
N VAL A 169 -18.66 10.63 -9.88
CA VAL A 169 -18.31 9.20 -9.68
C VAL A 169 -18.59 8.36 -10.96
N ARG A 170 -19.25 8.99 -11.95
CA ARG A 170 -19.54 8.49 -13.29
C ARG A 170 -18.44 8.76 -14.33
N ASP A 171 -17.32 9.39 -13.96
CA ASP A 171 -16.16 9.47 -14.86
C ASP A 171 -15.81 8.06 -15.31
N THR A 172 -15.96 7.88 -16.61
CA THR A 172 -16.20 6.59 -17.22
C THR A 172 -15.04 5.62 -16.94
N ARG A 173 -15.31 4.31 -16.98
CA ARG A 173 -14.25 3.27 -16.99
C ARG A 173 -13.11 3.58 -17.97
N GLN A 174 -13.38 4.38 -19.00
CA GLN A 174 -12.42 4.82 -20.00
C GLN A 174 -11.38 5.83 -19.48
N ASP A 175 -11.73 6.72 -18.54
CA ASP A 175 -10.79 7.71 -18.02
C ASP A 175 -9.81 7.10 -17.01
N ASN A 176 -10.29 6.17 -16.19
CA ASN A 176 -9.43 5.32 -15.37
C ASN A 176 -8.48 4.45 -16.22
N TYR A 177 -8.96 3.91 -17.35
CA TYR A 177 -8.12 3.17 -18.28
C TYR A 177 -7.00 4.05 -18.88
N LYS A 178 -7.35 5.26 -19.35
CA LYS A 178 -6.36 6.20 -19.91
C LYS A 178 -5.31 6.60 -18.89
N ARG A 179 -5.69 6.86 -17.64
CA ARG A 179 -4.77 7.25 -16.57
C ARG A 179 -3.82 6.12 -16.17
N ASN A 180 -4.34 4.90 -16.03
CA ASN A 180 -3.49 3.75 -15.74
C ASN A 180 -2.58 3.39 -16.94
N TRP A 181 -3.08 3.61 -18.16
CA TRP A 181 -2.30 3.42 -19.37
C TRP A 181 -1.14 4.43 -19.48
N THR A 182 -1.36 5.71 -19.20
CA THR A 182 -0.27 6.71 -19.25
C THR A 182 0.77 6.47 -18.16
N VAL A 183 0.37 6.16 -16.93
CA VAL A 183 1.32 5.83 -15.84
C VAL A 183 2.13 4.57 -16.19
N GLY A 184 1.47 3.51 -16.65
CA GLY A 184 2.16 2.29 -17.08
C GLY A 184 3.08 2.52 -18.28
N LEU A 185 2.69 3.40 -19.21
CA LEU A 185 3.50 3.77 -20.37
C LEU A 185 4.71 4.59 -19.94
N HIS A 186 4.57 5.59 -19.05
CA HIS A 186 5.69 6.37 -18.55
C HIS A 186 6.71 5.53 -17.80
N GLN A 187 6.27 4.57 -16.97
CA GLN A 187 7.18 3.66 -16.28
C GLN A 187 7.95 2.77 -17.28
N ARG A 188 7.26 2.23 -18.28
CA ARG A 188 7.90 1.43 -19.34
C ARG A 188 8.85 2.27 -20.19
N LEU A 189 8.48 3.50 -20.52
CA LEU A 189 9.30 4.44 -21.28
C LEU A 189 10.54 4.86 -20.49
N ALA A 190 10.41 5.09 -19.18
CA ALA A 190 11.52 5.40 -18.30
C ALA A 190 12.51 4.24 -18.21
N VAL A 191 12.01 3.01 -18.00
CA VAL A 191 12.86 1.80 -17.99
C VAL A 191 13.53 1.59 -19.35
N ALA A 192 12.80 1.77 -20.45
CA ALA A 192 13.36 1.68 -21.80
C ALA A 192 14.42 2.76 -22.08
N ALA A 193 14.20 4.00 -21.63
CA ALA A 193 15.15 5.09 -21.77
C ALA A 193 16.42 4.84 -20.97
N VAL A 194 16.30 4.38 -19.71
CA VAL A 194 17.44 4.01 -18.88
C VAL A 194 18.22 2.88 -19.53
N GLY A 195 17.56 1.81 -19.98
CA GLY A 195 18.21 0.70 -20.69
C GLY A 195 18.87 1.14 -22.01
N GLY A 196 18.23 2.03 -22.76
CA GLY A 196 18.77 2.59 -24.00
C GLY A 196 20.02 3.45 -23.76
N ILE A 197 19.99 4.34 -22.76
CA ILE A 197 21.17 5.14 -22.37
C ILE A 197 22.31 4.21 -21.94
N PHE A 198 22.00 3.14 -21.20
CA PHE A 198 22.98 2.20 -20.70
C PHE A 198 23.64 1.35 -21.81
N LEU A 199 22.95 1.15 -22.95
CA LEU A 199 23.50 0.53 -24.17
C LEU A 199 24.26 1.54 -25.06
N MET A 200 23.79 2.79 -25.13
CA MET A 200 24.40 3.83 -25.96
C MET A 200 25.69 4.39 -25.35
N ALA A 201 25.78 4.47 -24.03
CA ALA A 201 26.94 5.01 -23.31
C ALA A 201 28.29 4.33 -23.68
N PRO A 202 28.41 2.99 -23.68
CA PRO A 202 29.66 2.34 -24.07
C PRO A 202 30.00 2.56 -25.56
N MET A 203 29.00 2.61 -26.46
CA MET A 203 29.25 2.94 -27.87
C MET A 203 29.80 4.36 -28.03
N TRP A 204 29.23 5.34 -27.35
CA TRP A 204 29.69 6.73 -27.40
C TRP A 204 31.09 6.89 -26.80
N LEU A 205 31.37 6.18 -25.70
CA LEU A 205 32.68 6.20 -25.05
C LEU A 205 33.76 5.57 -25.94
N MET A 206 33.43 4.48 -26.64
CA MET A 206 34.35 3.83 -27.60
C MET A 206 34.65 4.71 -28.81
N VAL A 207 33.69 5.50 -29.31
CA VAL A 207 33.93 6.46 -30.41
C VAL A 207 34.86 7.61 -29.97
N LEU A 208 34.81 8.00 -28.69
CA LEU A 208 35.59 9.13 -28.18
C LEU A 208 37.05 8.76 -27.83
N HIS A 209 37.30 7.52 -27.40
CA HIS A 209 38.65 7.03 -27.05
C HIS A 209 39.04 5.81 -27.89
N ASN A 210 39.83 6.05 -28.94
CA ASN A 210 40.37 5.04 -29.86
C ASN A 210 41.53 4.23 -29.23
N THR A 211 41.29 3.54 -28.13
CA THR A 211 42.26 2.58 -27.57
C THR A 211 41.59 1.27 -27.14
N LEU A 212 42.21 0.13 -27.46
CA LEU A 212 41.68 -1.21 -27.17
C LEU A 212 41.46 -1.42 -25.66
N TYR A 213 42.35 -0.87 -24.83
CA TYR A 213 42.25 -0.97 -23.38
C TYR A 213 41.03 -0.23 -22.80
N THR A 214 40.63 0.91 -23.38
CA THR A 214 39.45 1.66 -22.91
C THR A 214 38.14 0.96 -23.29
N ALA A 215 38.11 0.23 -24.40
CA ALA A 215 36.97 -0.58 -24.82
C ALA A 215 36.74 -1.79 -23.89
N LEU A 216 37.82 -2.51 -23.53
CA LEU A 216 37.73 -3.67 -22.65
C LEU A 216 37.40 -3.26 -21.19
N ALA A 217 38.00 -2.16 -20.72
CA ALA A 217 37.76 -1.65 -19.38
C ALA A 217 36.35 -1.07 -19.22
N SER A 218 35.83 -0.34 -20.21
CA SER A 218 34.46 0.21 -20.12
C SER A 218 33.41 -0.90 -20.13
N THR A 219 33.52 -1.91 -21.01
CA THR A 219 32.53 -3.00 -21.07
C THR A 219 32.48 -3.83 -19.79
N THR A 220 33.62 -4.18 -19.20
CA THR A 220 33.65 -4.92 -17.93
C THR A 220 33.02 -4.13 -16.78
N VAL A 221 33.31 -2.82 -16.66
CA VAL A 221 32.70 -1.96 -15.63
C VAL A 221 31.19 -1.82 -15.83
N PHE A 222 30.73 -1.56 -17.06
CA PHE A 222 29.30 -1.38 -17.35
C PHE A 222 28.50 -2.68 -17.15
N VAL A 223 29.01 -3.84 -17.58
CA VAL A 223 28.37 -5.14 -17.34
C VAL A 223 28.28 -5.44 -15.85
N THR A 224 29.34 -5.14 -15.09
CA THR A 224 29.36 -5.38 -13.63
C THR A 224 28.35 -4.50 -12.91
N VAL A 225 28.28 -3.21 -13.24
CA VAL A 225 27.30 -2.27 -12.67
C VAL A 225 25.88 -2.68 -13.03
N PHE A 226 25.63 -3.06 -14.29
CA PHE A 226 24.33 -3.55 -14.74
C PHE A 226 23.89 -4.81 -13.99
N GLY A 227 24.78 -5.80 -13.87
CA GLY A 227 24.49 -7.04 -13.16
C GLY A 227 24.17 -6.79 -11.68
N LEU A 228 24.91 -5.88 -11.03
CA LEU A 228 24.64 -5.48 -9.64
C LEU A 228 23.28 -4.78 -9.50
N MET A 229 22.93 -3.92 -10.46
CA MET A 229 21.65 -3.21 -10.49
C MET A 229 20.51 -4.20 -10.74
N ALA A 230 20.64 -5.11 -11.71
CA ALA A 230 19.67 -6.16 -12.01
C ALA A 230 19.43 -7.08 -10.80
N ALA A 231 20.48 -7.46 -10.07
CA ALA A 231 20.35 -8.28 -8.85
C ALA A 231 19.59 -7.59 -7.71
N ARG A 232 19.56 -6.24 -7.68
CA ARG A 232 18.80 -5.46 -6.70
C ARG A 232 17.33 -5.27 -7.09
N TYR A 233 17.04 -5.15 -8.38
CA TYR A 233 15.70 -4.82 -8.88
C TYR A 233 14.87 -6.05 -9.28
N LEU A 234 15.50 -7.13 -9.73
CA LEU A 234 14.78 -8.34 -10.14
C LEU A 234 14.75 -9.34 -8.99
N THR A 235 13.54 -9.77 -8.65
CA THR A 235 13.28 -10.75 -7.58
C THR A 235 13.51 -12.20 -8.01
N SER A 236 13.63 -12.45 -9.33
CA SER A 236 13.84 -13.77 -9.92
C SER A 236 15.27 -13.94 -10.44
N LEU A 237 15.95 -14.98 -9.97
CA LEU A 237 17.35 -15.29 -10.30
C LEU A 237 17.53 -15.62 -11.79
N MET A 238 16.53 -16.24 -12.42
CA MET A 238 16.55 -16.58 -13.85
C MET A 238 16.49 -15.34 -14.74
N ASP A 239 15.72 -14.33 -14.33
CA ASP A 239 15.56 -13.10 -15.10
C ASP A 239 16.82 -12.23 -15.01
N VAL A 240 17.52 -12.24 -13.87
CA VAL A 240 18.82 -11.57 -13.68
C VAL A 240 19.88 -12.16 -14.60
N MET A 241 20.00 -13.51 -14.64
CA MET A 241 20.99 -14.17 -15.48
C MET A 241 20.71 -13.93 -16.97
N SER A 242 19.46 -14.08 -17.39
CA SER A 242 19.03 -13.86 -18.78
C SER A 242 19.31 -12.42 -19.24
N SER A 243 18.94 -11.44 -18.41
CA SER A 243 19.14 -10.02 -18.71
C SER A 243 20.63 -9.64 -18.78
N THR A 244 21.43 -10.13 -17.82
CA THR A 244 22.89 -9.85 -17.79
C THR A 244 23.60 -10.50 -18.97
N ALA A 245 23.24 -11.74 -19.32
CA ALA A 245 23.80 -12.44 -20.48
C ALA A 245 23.46 -11.74 -21.80
N ALA A 246 22.20 -11.30 -21.97
CA ALA A 246 21.79 -10.55 -23.16
C ALA A 246 22.56 -9.23 -23.28
N TYR A 247 22.73 -8.48 -22.18
CA TYR A 247 23.49 -7.23 -22.16
C TYR A 247 24.98 -7.45 -22.49
N ALA A 248 25.60 -8.46 -21.87
CA ALA A 248 27.00 -8.82 -22.13
C ALA A 248 27.23 -9.22 -23.59
N ALA A 249 26.33 -10.03 -24.18
CA ALA A 249 26.43 -10.46 -25.57
C ALA A 249 26.46 -9.27 -26.55
N VAL A 250 25.58 -8.28 -26.34
CA VAL A 250 25.54 -7.08 -27.19
C VAL A 250 26.85 -6.30 -27.12
N LEU A 251 27.39 -6.09 -25.91
CA LEU A 251 28.65 -5.37 -25.74
C LEU A 251 29.87 -6.11 -26.31
N VAL A 252 29.92 -7.45 -26.16
CA VAL A 252 31.01 -8.27 -26.72
C VAL A 252 31.03 -8.20 -28.24
N VAL A 253 29.87 -8.23 -28.90
CA VAL A 253 29.79 -8.07 -30.36
C VAL A 253 30.35 -6.72 -30.80
N PHE A 254 30.01 -5.63 -30.09
CA PHE A 254 30.55 -4.31 -30.40
C PHE A 254 32.06 -4.20 -30.21
N VAL A 255 32.61 -4.81 -29.15
CA VAL A 255 34.07 -4.85 -28.95
C VAL A 255 34.75 -5.61 -30.08
N GLY A 256 34.19 -6.76 -30.50
CA GLY A 256 34.73 -7.57 -31.59
C GLY A 256 34.80 -6.83 -32.93
N LEU A 257 33.75 -6.07 -33.28
CA LEU A 257 33.74 -5.26 -34.50
C LEU A 257 34.80 -4.16 -34.50
N ILE A 258 35.09 -3.57 -33.34
CA ILE A 258 36.13 -2.52 -33.22
C ILE A 258 37.53 -3.12 -33.35
N THR A 259 37.77 -4.33 -32.81
CA THR A 259 39.07 -5.00 -32.97
C THR A 259 39.36 -5.37 -34.42
N GLU A 260 38.35 -5.82 -35.18
CA GLU A 260 38.51 -6.11 -36.62
C GLU A 260 38.81 -4.85 -37.44
N LEU A 261 38.20 -3.71 -37.09
CA LEU A 261 38.47 -2.41 -37.74
C LEU A 261 39.86 -1.85 -37.44
N HIS A 262 40.52 -2.29 -36.37
CA HIS A 262 41.87 -1.83 -36.01
C HIS A 262 42.97 -2.65 -36.70
N ASP A 263 42.67 -3.90 -37.07
CA ASP A 263 43.62 -4.84 -37.69
C ASP A 263 43.50 -4.91 -39.23
N GLY A 264 42.62 -4.12 -39.85
CA GLY A 264 42.43 -4.01 -41.31
C GLY A 264 42.84 -2.66 -41.87
#